data_AF-A0A401FL44-F1
#
_entry.id   AF-A0A401FL44-F1
#
_cell.length_a   1.000
_cell.length_b   1.000
_cell.length_c   1.000
_cell.angle_alpha   90.00
_cell.angle_beta   90.00
_cell.angle_gamma   90.00
#
_symmetry.space_group_name_H-M   'P 1'
#
loop_
_entity.id
_entity.type
_entity.pdbx_description
1 polymer ?
#
loop_
_entity_poly.entity_id
_entity_poly.type
_entity_poly.pdbx_seq_one_letter_code
_entity_poly.pdbx_strand_id
1 'polypeptide(L)'
;MGVNIQWFPGHMAKAIRQFEENISLVDVVFEILDARIPLTSMNPEVKRISGDKPHLYIMTKRDLADEVTVKEWLNYLHRLINQQWLLMLRRNLVLMPCLIKLIRF
;
A
#
# COMPACT_ATOMS: atom_id res chain seq x y z
N MET A 1 16.69 21.30 22.63
CA MET A 1 15.33 20.96 22.16
C MET A 1 15.43 20.77 20.65
N GLY A 2 15.33 19.53 20.17
CA GLY A 2 15.46 19.24 18.74
C GLY A 2 14.27 19.81 17.97
N VAL A 3 14.53 20.47 16.84
CA VAL A 3 13.49 20.96 15.94
C VAL A 3 12.72 19.75 15.42
N ASN A 4 11.41 19.71 15.68
CA ASN A 4 10.53 18.71 15.07
C ASN A 4 10.37 19.09 13.59
N ILE A 5 11.10 18.38 12.72
CA ILE A 5 11.07 18.63 11.28
C ILE A 5 9.73 18.12 10.76
N GLN A 6 8.79 19.05 10.56
CA GLN A 6 7.53 18.80 9.91
C GLN A 6 7.78 18.60 8.40
N TRP A 7 8.10 17.38 7.98
CA TRP A 7 8.38 17.02 6.58
C TRP A 7 7.22 17.31 5.60
N PHE A 8 6.00 17.56 6.13
CA PHE A 8 4.81 17.79 5.32
C PHE A 8 4.03 19.02 5.83
N PRO A 9 4.10 20.17 5.13
CA PRO A 9 3.56 21.43 5.67
C PRO A 9 2.03 21.55 5.64
N GLY A 10 1.28 20.46 5.37
CA GLY A 10 -0.18 20.44 5.51
C GLY A 10 -0.89 19.31 4.75
N HIS A 11 -0.44 18.96 3.54
CA HIS A 11 -1.17 18.01 2.68
C HIS A 11 -1.15 16.57 3.21
N MET A 12 0.02 16.02 3.53
CA MET A 12 0.07 14.65 4.06
C MET A 12 -0.48 14.57 5.49
N ALA A 13 -0.26 15.59 6.33
CA ALA A 13 -0.87 15.64 7.66
C ALA A 13 -2.40 15.62 7.58
N LYS A 14 -2.98 16.37 6.64
CA LYS A 14 -4.43 16.33 6.35
C LYS A 14 -4.87 14.96 5.86
N ALA A 15 -4.13 14.36 4.92
CA ALA A 15 -4.47 13.04 4.39
C ALA A 15 -4.42 11.94 5.46
N ILE A 16 -3.40 11.96 6.32
CA ILE A 16 -3.26 11.05 7.46
C ILE A 16 -4.44 11.21 8.42
N ARG A 17 -4.78 12.45 8.78
CA ARG A 17 -5.94 12.73 9.63
C ARG A 17 -7.25 12.23 9.02
N GLN A 18 -7.48 12.50 7.74
CA GLN A 18 -8.65 11.99 7.02
C GLN A 18 -8.66 10.46 6.95
N PHE A 19 -7.48 9.83 6.86
CA PHE A 19 -7.37 8.38 6.90
C PHE A 19 -7.73 7.82 8.28
N GLU A 20 -7.21 8.41 9.36
CA GLU A 20 -7.56 8.07 10.75
C GLU A 20 -9.06 8.22 11.03
N GLU A 21 -9.70 9.28 10.53
CA GLU A 21 -11.13 9.54 10.73
C GLU A 21 -12.02 8.53 10.00
N ASN A 22 -11.59 8.01 8.84
CA ASN A 22 -12.40 7.12 7.99
C ASN A 22 -12.06 5.63 8.11
N ILE A 23 -10.96 5.25 8.77
CA ILE A 23 -10.49 3.84 8.81
C ILE A 23 -11.51 2.88 9.44
N SER A 24 -12.34 3.36 10.36
CA SER A 24 -13.40 2.58 10.99
C SER A 24 -14.52 2.20 10.03
N LEU A 25 -14.70 2.96 8.94
CA LEU A 25 -15.76 2.78 7.95
C LEU A 25 -15.41 1.79 6.84
N VAL A 26 -14.16 1.34 6.77
CA VAL A 26 -13.66 0.46 5.71
C VAL A 26 -13.30 -0.91 6.24
N ASP A 27 -13.58 -1.95 5.47
CA ASP A 27 -13.28 -3.33 5.87
C ASP A 27 -11.90 -3.81 5.44
N VAL A 28 -11.37 -3.26 4.34
CA VAL A 28 -10.09 -3.66 3.73
C VAL A 28 -9.31 -2.43 3.30
N VAL A 29 -7.99 -2.45 3.53
CA VAL A 29 -7.07 -1.38 3.13
C VAL A 29 -6.31 -1.79 1.89
N PHE A 30 -6.29 -0.91 0.88
CA PHE A 30 -5.50 -1.11 -0.33
C PHE A 30 -4.25 -0.26 -0.27
N GLU A 31 -3.08 -0.89 -0.26
CA GLU A 31 -1.80 -0.19 -0.25
C GLU A 31 -1.11 -0.35 -1.60
N ILE A 32 -0.99 0.76 -2.33
CA ILE A 32 -0.40 0.79 -3.66
C ILE A 32 1.10 1.07 -3.53
N LEU A 33 1.91 0.14 -4.02
CA LEU A 33 3.36 0.16 -3.96
C LEU A 33 3.97 0.35 -5.35
N ASP A 34 5.21 0.85 -5.40
CA ASP A 34 6.01 0.91 -6.62
C ASP A 34 6.81 -0.39 -6.74
N ALA A 35 6.65 -1.14 -7.84
CA ALA A 35 7.27 -2.44 -8.01
C ALA A 35 8.82 -2.43 -7.98
N ARG A 36 9.43 -1.25 -8.21
CA ARG A 36 10.91 -1.10 -8.21
C ARG A 36 11.49 -1.00 -6.81
N ILE A 37 10.74 -0.46 -5.86
CA ILE A 37 11.16 -0.19 -4.47
C ILE A 37 10.04 -0.51 -3.47
N PRO A 38 9.45 -1.71 -3.51
CA PRO A 38 8.17 -1.96 -2.85
C PRO A 38 8.25 -1.76 -1.33
N LEU A 39 9.35 -2.18 -0.70
CA LEU A 39 9.54 -2.02 0.74
C LEU A 39 9.62 -0.55 1.17
N THR A 40 10.44 0.25 0.48
CA THR A 40 10.61 1.69 0.81
C THR A 40 9.38 2.52 0.44
N SER A 41 8.58 2.05 -0.52
CA SER A 41 7.32 2.72 -0.89
C SER A 41 6.18 2.49 0.11
N MET A 42 6.33 1.55 1.05
CA MET A 42 5.35 1.34 2.13
C MET A 42 5.40 2.49 3.14
N ASN A 43 4.23 2.92 3.59
CA ASN A 43 4.15 3.99 4.59
C ASN A 43 3.90 3.41 6.00
N PRO A 44 4.84 3.57 6.95
CA PRO A 44 4.66 3.11 8.33
C PRO A 44 3.40 3.65 9.00
N GLU A 45 2.98 4.88 8.68
CA GLU A 45 1.77 5.48 9.25
C GLU A 45 0.51 4.75 8.77
N VAL A 46 0.48 4.28 7.51
CA VAL A 46 -0.67 3.50 7.01
C VAL A 46 -0.84 2.25 7.85
N LYS A 47 0.25 1.51 8.09
CA LYS A 47 0.25 0.31 8.95
C LYS A 47 -0.16 0.63 10.39
N ARG A 48 0.34 1.74 10.96
CA ARG A 48 -0.02 2.16 12.33
C ARG A 48 -1.52 2.44 12.47
N ILE A 49 -2.12 3.08 11.46
CA ILE A 49 -3.52 3.54 11.52
C ILE A 49 -4.51 2.41 11.20
N SER A 50 -4.16 1.54 10.24
CA SER A 50 -4.98 0.41 9.81
C SER A 50 -5.01 -0.75 10.79
N GLY A 51 -3.98 -0.90 11.62
CA GLY A 51 -3.91 -1.96 12.64
C GLY A 51 -3.94 -3.35 12.02
N ASP A 52 -4.89 -4.18 12.48
CA ASP A 52 -5.04 -5.57 12.03
C ASP A 52 -6.07 -5.73 10.90
N LYS A 53 -6.56 -4.63 10.31
CA LYS A 53 -7.47 -4.72 9.17
C LYS A 53 -6.77 -5.44 8.01
N PRO A 54 -7.48 -6.26 7.21
CA PRO A 54 -6.87 -6.91 6.06
C PRO A 54 -6.27 -5.89 5.07
N HIS A 55 -5.01 -6.09 4.65
CA HIS A 55 -4.45 -5.33 3.52
C HIS A 55 -4.40 -6.17 2.24
N LEU A 56 -4.69 -5.48 1.14
CA LEU A 56 -4.31 -5.88 -0.20
C LEU A 56 -3.19 -4.95 -0.67
N TYR A 57 -2.00 -5.51 -0.86
CA TYR A 57 -0.86 -4.80 -1.40
C TYR A 57 -0.89 -4.89 -2.93
N ILE A 58 -0.69 -3.76 -3.61
CA ILE A 58 -0.79 -3.66 -5.06
C ILE A 58 0.50 -3.07 -5.62
N MET A 59 1.35 -3.89 -6.23
CA MET A 59 2.57 -3.44 -6.90
C MET A 59 2.23 -2.92 -8.31
N THR A 60 2.39 -1.61 -8.49
CA THR A 60 2.22 -0.91 -9.76
C THR A 60 3.55 -0.71 -10.47
N LYS A 61 3.50 -0.29 -11.75
CA LYS A 61 4.69 -0.02 -12.58
C LYS A 61 5.61 -1.23 -12.77
N ARG A 62 5.04 -2.45 -12.77
CA ARG A 62 5.79 -3.69 -12.99
C ARG A 62 6.57 -3.66 -14.30
N ASP A 63 6.04 -3.02 -15.33
CA ASP A 63 6.68 -2.83 -16.63
C ASP A 63 8.01 -2.06 -16.56
N LEU A 64 8.21 -1.24 -15.53
CA LEU A 64 9.44 -0.47 -15.30
C LEU A 64 10.43 -1.18 -14.38
N ALA A 65 10.05 -2.34 -13.83
CA ALA A 65 10.85 -3.09 -12.88
C ALA A 65 11.45 -4.34 -13.56
N ASP A 66 12.67 -4.69 -13.18
CA ASP A 66 13.31 -5.92 -13.64
C ASP A 66 12.54 -7.16 -13.14
N GLU A 67 12.28 -8.12 -14.04
CA GLU A 67 11.42 -9.27 -13.72
C GLU A 67 12.03 -10.21 -12.68
N VAL A 68 13.35 -10.36 -12.65
CA VAL A 68 14.05 -11.20 -11.67
C VAL A 68 13.95 -10.55 -10.29
N THR A 69 14.29 -9.27 -10.21
CA THR A 69 14.21 -8.47 -8.98
C THR A 69 12.80 -8.43 -8.41
N VAL A 70 11.77 -8.28 -9.26
CA VAL A 70 10.37 -8.33 -8.83
C VAL A 70 10.02 -9.67 -8.19
N LYS A 71 10.46 -10.80 -8.77
CA LYS A 71 10.22 -12.13 -8.18
C LYS A 71 10.86 -12.28 -6.80
N GLU A 72 12.08 -11.77 -6.64
CA GLU A 72 12.76 -11.75 -5.34
C GLU A 72 11.98 -10.93 -4.32
N TRP A 73 11.50 -9.74 -4.71
CA TRP A 73 10.65 -8.92 -3.86
C TRP A 73 9.34 -9.62 -3.49
N LEU A 74 8.65 -10.26 -4.43
CA LEU A 74 7.42 -11.02 -4.14
C LEU A 74 7.69 -12.10 -3.09
N ASN A 75 8.75 -12.88 -3.26
CA ASN A 75 9.14 -13.93 -2.32
C ASN A 75 9.51 -13.38 -0.94
N TYR A 76 10.17 -12.23 -0.88
CA TYR A 76 10.48 -11.56 0.38
C TYR A 76 9.21 -11.01 1.05
N LEU A 77 8.37 -10.30 0.31
CA LEU A 77 7.16 -9.66 0.82
C LEU A 77 6.15 -10.68 1.30
N HIS A 78 5.91 -11.77 0.56
CA HIS A 78 5.00 -12.85 0.99
C HIS A 78 5.40 -13.42 2.37
N ARG A 79 6.71 -13.52 2.65
CA ARG A 79 7.21 -13.94 3.97
C ARG A 79 7.04 -12.86 5.03
N LEU A 80 7.29 -11.60 4.67
CA LEU A 80 7.20 -10.47 5.59
C LEU A 80 5.75 -10.17 6.03
N ILE A 81 4.79 -10.22 5.11
CA ILE A 81 3.41 -9.78 5.33
C ILE A 81 2.46 -10.91 5.76
N ASN A 82 2.99 -12.12 5.97
CA ASN A 82 2.29 -13.31 6.46
C ASN A 82 0.91 -13.55 5.80
N GLN A 83 0.90 -13.90 4.50
CA GLN A 83 -0.29 -14.28 3.71
C GLN A 83 -1.28 -13.16 3.34
N GLN A 84 -0.94 -11.88 3.51
CA GLN A 84 -1.74 -10.80 2.90
C GLN A 84 -1.62 -10.82 1.37
N TRP A 85 -2.72 -10.46 0.69
CA TRP A 85 -2.85 -10.60 -0.75
C TRP A 85 -1.95 -9.60 -1.48
N LEU A 86 -1.24 -10.06 -2.51
CA LEU A 86 -0.34 -9.24 -3.32
C LEU A 86 -0.74 -9.31 -4.80
N LEU A 87 -1.12 -8.17 -5.37
CA LEU A 87 -1.50 -8.04 -6.77
C LEU A 87 -0.46 -7.24 -7.55
N MET A 88 -0.11 -7.69 -8.76
CA MET A 88 0.79 -6.96 -9.66
C MET A 88 0.05 -6.40 -10.87
N LEU A 89 0.24 -5.11 -11.17
CA LEU A 89 -0.39 -4.41 -12.30
C LEU A 89 0.64 -3.83 -13.28
N ARG A 90 0.37 -3.97 -14.59
CA ARG A 90 1.35 -3.69 -15.67
C ARG A 90 1.31 -2.28 -16.30
N ARG A 91 0.34 -1.42 -15.95
CA ARG A 91 0.32 0.06 -16.20
C ARG A 91 -1.07 0.68 -16.04
N ASN A 92 -2.12 -0.05 -16.39
CA ASN A 92 -3.47 0.50 -16.45
C ASN A 92 -4.32 0.04 -15.27
N LEU A 93 -4.63 0.98 -14.37
CA LEU A 93 -5.46 0.79 -13.18
C LEU A 93 -6.98 0.70 -13.52
N VAL A 94 -7.34 0.15 -14.68
CA VAL A 94 -8.76 -0.06 -15.07
C VAL A 94 -9.39 -1.20 -14.25
N LEU A 95 -8.60 -1.87 -13.41
CA LEU A 95 -9.03 -2.96 -12.55
C LEU A 95 -9.61 -2.53 -11.21
N MET A 96 -9.55 -1.25 -10.80
CA MET A 96 -10.15 -0.83 -9.52
C MET A 96 -11.66 -1.18 -9.43
N PRO A 97 -12.49 -0.92 -10.46
CA PRO A 97 -13.89 -1.36 -10.44
C PRO A 97 -14.05 -2.88 -10.37
N CYS A 98 -13.11 -3.65 -10.94
CA CYS A 98 -13.14 -5.11 -10.89
C CYS A 98 -12.67 -5.66 -9.54
N LEU A 99 -11.69 -5.01 -8.90
CA LEU A 99 -11.18 -5.34 -7.57
C LEU A 99 -12.23 -5.06 -6.49
N ILE A 100 -12.96 -3.95 -6.58
CA ILE A 100 -14.09 -3.66 -5.70
C ILE A 100 -15.20 -4.72 -5.88
N LYS A 101 -15.42 -5.23 -7.10
CA LYS A 101 -16.39 -6.33 -7.35
C LYS A 101 -15.94 -7.70 -6.81
N LEU A 102 -14.64 -7.91 -6.62
CA LEU A 102 -14.09 -9.15 -6.06
C LEU A 102 -14.25 -9.21 -4.53
N ILE A 103 -14.37 -8.05 -3.88
CA ILE A 103 -14.75 -7.93 -2.47
C ILE A 103 -16.27 -7.81 -2.41
N ARG A 104 -16.95 -8.92 -2.66
CA ARG A 104 -18.38 -9.04 -2.37
C ARG A 104 -18.55 -9.26 -0.86
N PHE A 105 -19.21 -8.32 -0.19
CA PHE A 105 -20.07 -8.65 0.94
C PHE A 105 -21.34 -9.33 0.43
#